data_AF-A0A948XTM7-F1
#
_entry.id   AF-A0A948XTM7-F1
#
_cell.length_a   1.000
_cell.length_b   1.000
_cell.length_c   1.000
_cell.angle_alpha   90.00
_cell.angle_beta   90.00
_cell.angle_gamma   90.00
#
_symmetry.space_group_name_H-M   'P 1'
#
loop_
_entity.id
_entity.type
_entity.pdbx_description
1 polymer ?
#
loop_
_entity_poly.entity_id
_entity_poly.type
_entity_poly.pdbx_seq_one_letter_code
_entity_poly.pdbx_strand_id
1 'polypeptide(L)'
;MDRTNRHLKQKLGHWHYQRRVPKRYAPFDPRGVIECSLRTKSLEIARMRRDAMEESDDLYWAMLAGTAGDTGSPENLAFQLDQAQRRYKAAQTRALARGFVYAPVEQLASEADLGELVARIRRIDAADAGRPSPVEKVEADALLGTVPPPPVTVSAAFEIYCSDIAASELIGKSETQIRAWKKTKRRGVQYFIDVVGDRNMRDITRQDAQQYYNWWKDRVVPKPGREALSTKTANRDVGNMRLLYSAYFKYIGEEDRPNPFRNLAFKDRQSTDVPPFEDVWVRSRILAPGALSGLIGGADLILYTLIETGCRPGEIANLLEEDIHLKANVPYCPSSGILRQKAA
;
A
#
# COMPACT_ATOMS: atom_id res chain seq x y z
N MET A 1 28.92 -25.13 -19.48
CA MET A 1 27.90 -24.47 -20.32
C MET A 1 27.62 -23.11 -19.74
N ASP A 2 27.79 -22.07 -20.54
CA ASP A 2 27.60 -20.68 -20.12
C ASP A 2 26.18 -20.48 -19.55
N ARG A 3 26.07 -20.24 -18.23
CA ARG A 3 24.79 -20.05 -17.52
C ARG A 3 23.95 -18.93 -18.15
N THR A 4 24.61 -18.01 -18.83
CA THR A 4 24.05 -16.78 -19.39
C THR A 4 23.01 -17.03 -20.49
N ASN A 5 23.17 -18.08 -21.30
CA ASN A 5 22.28 -18.41 -22.43
C ASN A 5 21.40 -19.64 -22.18
N ARG A 6 21.18 -20.03 -20.92
CA ARG A 6 20.27 -21.14 -20.59
C ARG A 6 18.86 -20.90 -21.15
N HIS A 7 18.18 -21.98 -21.49
CA HIS A 7 16.82 -21.97 -22.04
C HIS A 7 16.65 -21.21 -23.37
N LEU A 8 17.74 -20.74 -24.00
CA LEU A 8 17.72 -20.14 -25.32
C LEU A 8 18.18 -21.15 -26.37
N LYS A 9 17.42 -21.27 -27.44
CA LYS A 9 17.75 -22.06 -28.62
C LYS A 9 17.55 -21.23 -29.87
N GLN A 10 18.53 -21.20 -30.77
CA GLN A 10 18.40 -20.50 -32.04
C GLN A 10 17.78 -21.45 -33.08
N LYS A 11 16.74 -20.99 -33.78
CA LYS A 11 16.10 -21.70 -34.91
C LYS A 11 15.85 -20.69 -36.03
N LEU A 12 16.28 -21.01 -37.24
CA LEU A 12 16.05 -20.18 -38.45
C LEU A 12 16.41 -18.70 -38.25
N GLY A 13 17.50 -18.42 -37.51
CA GLY A 13 17.96 -17.05 -37.22
C GLY A 13 17.20 -16.31 -36.11
N HIS A 14 16.15 -16.90 -35.53
CA HIS A 14 15.41 -16.35 -34.40
C HIS A 14 15.69 -17.11 -33.10
N TRP A 15 15.62 -16.41 -31.97
CA TRP A 15 15.73 -17.02 -30.65
C TRP A 15 14.40 -17.60 -30.18
N HIS A 16 14.45 -18.79 -29.59
CA HIS A 16 13.35 -19.51 -28.97
C HIS A 16 13.68 -19.76 -27.50
N TYR A 17 12.64 -19.71 -26.67
CA TYR A 17 12.70 -20.16 -25.28
C TYR A 17 12.32 -21.64 -25.23
N GLN A 18 13.18 -22.45 -24.61
CA GLN A 18 12.97 -23.88 -24.42
C GLN A 18 13.27 -24.29 -22.98
N ARG A 19 12.24 -24.71 -22.25
CA ARG A 19 12.36 -25.12 -20.85
C ARG A 19 11.52 -26.37 -20.58
N ARG A 20 12.10 -27.33 -19.87
CA ARG A 20 11.39 -28.53 -19.44
C ARG A 20 10.70 -28.27 -18.11
N VAL A 21 9.45 -28.72 -17.98
CA VAL A 21 8.72 -28.74 -16.72
C VAL A 21 9.49 -29.60 -15.71
N PRO A 22 9.87 -29.06 -14.52
CA PRO A 22 10.55 -29.82 -13.49
C PRO A 22 9.73 -31.04 -13.06
N LYS A 23 10.40 -32.17 -12.78
CA LYS A 23 9.75 -33.44 -12.44
C LYS A 23 8.70 -33.33 -11.32
N ARG A 24 8.96 -32.48 -10.31
CA ARG A 24 8.04 -32.24 -9.18
C ARG A 24 6.70 -31.62 -9.60
N TYR A 25 6.66 -30.92 -10.74
CA TYR A 25 5.46 -30.28 -11.28
C TYR A 25 4.83 -31.05 -12.44
N ALA A 26 5.48 -32.11 -12.94
CA ALA A 26 4.97 -32.93 -14.05
C ALA A 26 3.57 -33.53 -13.81
N PRO A 27 3.15 -33.89 -12.57
CA PRO A 27 1.77 -34.31 -12.31
C PRO A 27 0.73 -33.18 -12.46
N PHE A 28 1.13 -31.92 -12.26
CA PHE A 28 0.24 -30.76 -12.26
C PHE A 28 0.27 -29.97 -13.59
N ASP A 29 1.36 -30.10 -14.33
CA ASP A 29 1.58 -29.40 -15.60
C ASP A 29 1.95 -30.39 -16.72
N PRO A 30 1.00 -30.71 -17.63
CA PRO A 30 1.21 -31.69 -18.68
C PRO A 30 2.06 -31.16 -19.86
N ARG A 31 2.51 -29.89 -19.83
CA ARG A 31 3.22 -29.25 -20.96
C ARG A 31 4.55 -29.94 -21.32
N GLY A 32 5.19 -30.65 -20.39
CA GLY A 32 6.40 -31.42 -20.66
C GLY A 32 7.62 -30.55 -21.03
N VAL A 33 7.81 -30.26 -22.33
CA VAL A 33 8.81 -29.31 -22.82
C VAL A 33 8.08 -28.10 -23.39
N ILE A 34 8.24 -26.95 -22.74
CA ILE A 34 7.71 -25.68 -23.18
C ILE A 34 8.68 -25.13 -24.21
N GLU A 35 8.20 -24.90 -25.43
CA GLU A 35 8.96 -24.27 -26.49
C GLU A 35 8.13 -23.15 -27.12
N CYS A 36 8.67 -21.93 -27.16
CA CYS A 36 8.03 -20.81 -27.85
C CYS A 36 9.06 -19.91 -28.54
N SER A 37 8.65 -19.27 -29.64
CA SER A 37 9.51 -18.30 -30.31
C SER A 37 9.57 -17.00 -29.50
N LEU A 38 10.77 -16.47 -29.27
CA LEU A 38 10.95 -15.12 -28.72
C LEU A 38 10.88 -14.07 -29.82
N ARG A 39 10.72 -14.46 -31.09
CA ARG A 39 10.56 -13.59 -32.27
C ARG A 39 11.54 -12.41 -32.31
N THR A 40 12.79 -12.68 -31.96
CA THR A 40 13.90 -11.71 -31.99
C THR A 40 15.15 -12.36 -32.53
N LYS A 41 15.97 -11.59 -33.25
CA LYS A 41 17.31 -11.99 -33.70
C LYS A 41 18.40 -11.50 -32.74
N SER A 42 18.10 -10.47 -31.93
CA SER A 42 19.02 -9.91 -30.93
C SER A 42 19.10 -10.83 -29.70
N LEU A 43 20.33 -11.22 -29.33
CA LEU A 43 20.61 -12.05 -28.17
C LEU A 43 20.25 -11.35 -26.85
N GLU A 44 20.45 -10.04 -26.76
CA GLU A 44 20.18 -9.27 -25.54
C GLU A 44 18.68 -9.20 -25.25
N ILE A 45 17.89 -8.86 -26.27
CA ILE A 45 16.42 -8.88 -26.18
C ILE A 45 15.92 -10.31 -25.90
N ALA A 46 16.58 -11.33 -26.48
CA ALA A 46 16.23 -12.72 -26.21
C ALA A 46 16.46 -13.10 -24.74
N ARG A 47 17.55 -12.65 -24.13
CA ARG A 47 17.83 -12.87 -22.69
C ARG A 47 16.77 -12.24 -21.81
N MET A 48 16.43 -10.97 -22.04
CA MET A 48 15.37 -10.27 -21.30
C MET A 48 14.03 -11.00 -21.39
N ARG A 49 13.61 -11.38 -22.62
CA ARG A 49 12.35 -12.12 -22.82
C ARG A 49 12.40 -13.51 -22.18
N ARG A 50 13.56 -14.18 -22.21
CA ARG A 50 13.76 -15.49 -21.55
C ARG A 50 13.67 -15.38 -20.04
N ASP A 51 14.29 -14.37 -19.42
CA ASP A 51 14.24 -14.17 -17.97
C ASP A 51 12.80 -13.93 -17.50
N ALA A 52 12.04 -13.12 -18.24
CA ALA A 52 10.62 -12.89 -18.00
C ALA A 52 9.77 -14.18 -18.17
N MET A 53 10.01 -14.98 -19.21
CA MET A 53 9.31 -16.26 -19.39
C MET A 53 9.67 -17.28 -18.32
N GLU A 54 10.93 -17.30 -17.87
CA GLU A 54 11.40 -18.17 -16.80
C GLU A 54 10.71 -17.82 -15.47
N GLU A 55 10.65 -16.53 -15.10
CA GLU A 55 9.92 -16.05 -13.92
C GLU A 55 8.42 -16.37 -14.01
N SER A 56 7.81 -16.18 -15.18
CA SER A 56 6.40 -16.51 -15.43
C SER A 56 6.10 -18.00 -15.20
N ASP A 57 6.93 -18.90 -15.74
CA ASP A 57 6.76 -20.34 -15.56
C ASP A 57 7.05 -20.76 -14.10
N ASP A 58 8.02 -20.16 -13.43
CA ASP A 58 8.31 -20.43 -12.01
C ASP A 58 7.15 -20.03 -11.11
N LEU A 59 6.56 -18.86 -11.34
CA LEU A 59 5.36 -18.40 -10.63
C LEU A 59 4.15 -19.30 -10.90
N TYR A 60 3.96 -19.73 -12.14
CA TYR A 60 2.88 -20.64 -12.53
C TYR A 60 3.03 -22.01 -11.86
N TRP A 61 4.23 -22.59 -11.85
CA TRP A 61 4.47 -23.87 -11.17
C TRP A 61 4.35 -23.75 -9.65
N ALA A 62 4.79 -22.63 -9.06
CA ALA A 62 4.60 -22.36 -7.65
C ALA A 62 3.11 -22.28 -7.27
N MET A 63 2.25 -21.78 -8.17
CA MET A 63 0.79 -21.80 -8.01
C MET A 63 0.23 -23.23 -8.08
N LEU A 64 0.63 -24.03 -9.09
CA LEU A 64 0.15 -25.40 -9.27
C LEU A 64 0.53 -26.36 -8.13
N ALA A 65 1.71 -26.21 -7.54
CA ALA A 65 2.07 -26.98 -6.34
C ALA A 65 1.24 -26.61 -5.12
N GLY A 66 0.66 -25.40 -5.11
CA GLY A 66 -0.19 -24.96 -4.02
C GLY A 66 -1.59 -25.60 -4.02
N THR A 67 -2.18 -25.85 -5.19
CA THR A 67 -3.55 -26.38 -5.30
C THR A 67 -3.78 -27.80 -4.75
N ALA A 68 -2.74 -28.51 -4.29
CA ALA A 68 -2.82 -29.90 -3.82
C ALA A 68 -3.20 -30.08 -2.33
N GLY A 69 -3.38 -28.99 -1.57
CA GLY A 69 -3.70 -29.06 -0.14
C GLY A 69 -4.90 -28.20 0.24
N ASP A 70 -5.96 -28.87 0.71
CA ASP A 70 -7.07 -28.40 1.56
C ASP A 70 -7.88 -27.18 1.08
N THR A 71 -9.20 -27.34 0.89
CA THR A 71 -10.11 -26.28 0.38
C THR A 71 -11.03 -25.66 1.44
N GLY A 72 -10.85 -25.94 2.74
CA GLY A 72 -11.81 -25.53 3.79
C GLY A 72 -11.37 -24.61 4.96
N SER A 73 -10.15 -24.07 5.06
CA SER A 73 -9.67 -23.30 6.23
C SER A 73 -9.44 -21.79 5.95
N PRO A 74 -9.42 -20.90 6.98
CA PRO A 74 -9.06 -19.48 6.83
C PRO A 74 -7.66 -19.25 6.25
N GLU A 75 -6.74 -20.21 6.47
CA GLU A 75 -5.41 -20.24 5.87
C GLU A 75 -5.47 -20.38 4.34
N ASN A 76 -6.57 -20.93 3.82
CA ASN A 76 -6.80 -21.05 2.37
C ASN A 76 -7.13 -19.73 1.71
N LEU A 77 -7.70 -18.75 2.41
CA LEU A 77 -7.98 -17.47 1.76
C LEU A 77 -6.67 -16.73 1.49
N ALA A 78 -5.78 -16.63 2.49
CA ALA A 78 -4.45 -16.03 2.31
C ALA A 78 -3.64 -16.75 1.22
N PHE A 79 -3.76 -18.08 1.18
CA PHE A 79 -3.13 -18.89 0.16
C PHE A 79 -3.73 -18.72 -1.24
N GLN A 80 -5.06 -18.65 -1.37
CA GLN A 80 -5.75 -18.36 -2.63
C GLN A 80 -5.43 -16.95 -3.13
N LEU A 81 -5.29 -15.99 -2.22
CA LEU A 81 -4.84 -14.62 -2.54
C LEU A 81 -3.39 -14.60 -3.05
N ASP A 82 -2.48 -15.30 -2.38
CA ASP A 82 -1.08 -15.46 -2.84
C ASP A 82 -1.03 -16.16 -4.21
N GLN A 83 -1.84 -17.21 -4.43
CA GLN A 83 -1.95 -17.85 -5.74
C GLN A 83 -2.50 -16.91 -6.81
N ALA A 84 -3.54 -16.13 -6.51
CA ALA A 84 -4.11 -15.14 -7.43
C ALA A 84 -3.08 -14.06 -7.76
N GLN A 85 -2.32 -13.58 -6.77
CA GLN A 85 -1.22 -12.62 -6.96
C GLN A 85 -0.13 -13.19 -7.86
N ARG A 86 0.30 -14.44 -7.61
CA ARG A 86 1.31 -15.12 -8.44
C ARG A 86 0.82 -15.33 -9.87
N ARG A 87 -0.44 -15.74 -10.06
CA ARG A 87 -1.05 -15.90 -11.40
C ARG A 87 -1.10 -14.58 -12.15
N TYR A 88 -1.52 -13.51 -11.47
CA TYR A 88 -1.59 -12.17 -12.05
C TYR A 88 -0.20 -11.64 -12.41
N LYS A 89 0.78 -11.78 -11.51
CA LYS A 89 2.18 -11.42 -11.79
C LYS A 89 2.75 -12.24 -12.96
N ALA A 90 2.49 -13.55 -13.01
CA ALA A 90 2.92 -14.39 -14.12
C ALA A 90 2.33 -13.95 -15.46
N ALA A 91 1.08 -13.48 -15.48
CA ALA A 91 0.43 -12.90 -16.65
C ALA A 91 1.05 -11.56 -17.05
N GLN A 92 1.33 -10.67 -16.09
CA GLN A 92 2.02 -9.40 -16.35
C GLN A 92 3.39 -9.60 -16.98
N THR A 93 4.22 -10.46 -16.36
CA THR A 93 5.56 -10.75 -16.85
C THR A 93 5.52 -11.38 -18.25
N ARG A 94 4.51 -12.22 -18.53
CA ARG A 94 4.31 -12.85 -19.84
C ARG A 94 3.87 -11.86 -20.92
N ALA A 95 2.96 -10.94 -20.61
CA ALA A 95 2.57 -9.85 -21.51
C ALA A 95 3.77 -8.96 -21.84
N LEU A 96 4.56 -8.59 -20.81
CA LEU A 96 5.77 -7.78 -20.97
C LEU A 96 6.83 -8.48 -21.82
N ALA A 97 7.02 -9.78 -21.64
CA ALA A 97 7.92 -10.59 -22.48
C ALA A 97 7.52 -10.55 -23.97
N ARG A 98 6.24 -10.31 -24.27
CA ARG A 98 5.71 -10.16 -25.63
C ARG A 98 5.67 -8.71 -26.12
N GLY A 99 6.06 -7.75 -25.28
CA GLY A 99 6.15 -6.33 -25.59
C GLY A 99 4.87 -5.56 -25.35
N PHE A 100 3.97 -6.06 -24.49
CA PHE A 100 2.75 -5.36 -24.09
C PHE A 100 2.77 -5.08 -22.59
N VAL A 101 2.22 -3.93 -22.20
CA VAL A 101 1.85 -3.69 -20.81
C VAL A 101 0.57 -4.48 -20.54
N TYR A 102 0.54 -5.22 -19.42
CA TYR A 102 -0.66 -5.95 -19.05
C TYR A 102 -1.77 -4.98 -18.66
N ALA A 103 -2.96 -5.20 -19.19
CA ALA A 103 -4.18 -4.51 -18.80
C ALA A 103 -5.30 -5.56 -18.71
N PRO A 104 -6.19 -5.49 -17.69
CA PRO A 104 -7.36 -6.37 -17.61
C PRO A 104 -8.27 -6.24 -18.83
N VAL A 105 -9.00 -7.31 -19.15
CA VAL A 105 -9.85 -7.38 -20.35
C VAL A 105 -10.90 -6.25 -20.40
N GLU A 106 -11.44 -5.84 -19.26
CA GLU A 106 -12.40 -4.73 -19.19
C GLU A 106 -11.75 -3.40 -19.57
N GLN A 107 -10.52 -3.15 -19.10
CA GLN A 107 -9.76 -1.95 -19.45
C GLN A 107 -9.35 -1.97 -20.92
N LEU A 108 -8.91 -3.12 -21.44
CA LEU A 108 -8.60 -3.28 -22.86
C LEU A 108 -9.84 -3.05 -23.73
N ALA A 109 -11.02 -3.50 -23.29
CA ALA A 109 -12.27 -3.29 -24.02
C ALA A 109 -12.71 -1.82 -24.07
N SER A 110 -12.37 -1.01 -23.05
CA SER A 110 -12.76 0.41 -22.98
C SER A 110 -11.70 1.36 -23.55
N GLU A 111 -10.42 1.08 -23.35
CA GLU A 111 -9.34 2.03 -23.60
C GLU A 111 -8.44 1.65 -24.79
N ALA A 112 -8.30 0.37 -25.11
CA ALA A 112 -7.37 -0.06 -26.15
C ALA A 112 -7.93 0.17 -27.55
N ASP A 113 -7.08 0.62 -28.47
CA ASP A 113 -7.46 0.75 -29.87
C ASP A 113 -7.53 -0.63 -30.57
N LEU A 114 -8.28 -0.70 -31.67
CA LEU A 114 -8.46 -1.94 -32.43
C LEU A 114 -7.12 -2.49 -32.96
N GLY A 115 -6.17 -1.62 -33.28
CA GLY A 115 -4.83 -2.00 -33.77
C GLY A 115 -4.01 -2.71 -32.69
N GLU A 116 -4.06 -2.23 -31.46
CA GLU A 116 -3.44 -2.85 -30.29
C GLU A 116 -4.06 -4.22 -30.02
N LEU A 117 -5.39 -4.32 -30.02
CA LEU A 117 -6.10 -5.60 -29.83
C LEU A 117 -5.69 -6.62 -30.91
N VAL A 118 -5.65 -6.21 -32.18
CA VAL A 118 -5.19 -7.05 -33.28
C VAL A 118 -3.72 -7.45 -33.11
N ALA A 119 -2.87 -6.53 -32.65
CA ALA A 119 -1.45 -6.82 -32.39
C ALA A 119 -1.27 -7.86 -31.26
N ARG A 120 -2.07 -7.77 -30.19
CA ARG A 120 -2.10 -8.76 -29.09
C ARG A 120 -2.56 -10.12 -29.60
N ILE A 121 -3.64 -10.17 -30.38
CA ILE A 121 -4.17 -11.42 -30.95
C ILE A 121 -3.15 -12.08 -31.89
N ARG A 122 -2.51 -11.33 -32.80
CA ARG A 122 -1.49 -11.85 -33.73
C ARG A 122 -0.23 -12.40 -33.05
N ARG A 123 -0.05 -12.12 -31.75
CA ARG A 123 1.07 -12.60 -30.94
C ARG A 123 0.76 -13.89 -30.19
N ILE A 124 -0.49 -14.35 -30.24
CA ILE A 124 -0.90 -15.69 -29.84
C ILE A 124 -0.61 -16.59 -31.05
N ASP A 125 0.45 -17.39 -30.97
CA ASP A 125 0.73 -18.43 -31.97
C ASP A 125 -0.30 -19.55 -31.78
N ALA A 126 -1.40 -19.53 -32.54
CA ALA A 126 -2.37 -20.63 -32.55
C ALA A 126 -1.89 -21.71 -33.52
N ALA A 127 -1.67 -22.93 -33.03
CA ALA A 127 -1.66 -24.09 -33.89
C ALA A 127 -3.08 -24.29 -34.45
N ASP A 128 -3.22 -24.53 -35.76
CA ASP A 128 -4.48 -24.76 -36.49
C ASP A 128 -5.21 -26.09 -36.10
N ALA A 129 -5.11 -26.50 -34.82
CA ALA A 129 -5.65 -27.76 -34.31
C ALA A 129 -7.06 -27.63 -33.70
N GLY A 130 -7.74 -26.49 -33.85
CA GLY A 130 -9.12 -26.27 -33.39
C GLY A 130 -9.31 -26.16 -31.86
N ARG A 131 -8.38 -26.67 -31.05
CA ARG A 131 -8.35 -26.49 -29.59
C ARG A 131 -7.02 -25.88 -29.15
N PRO A 132 -7.02 -24.74 -28.45
CA PRO A 132 -5.79 -24.15 -27.96
C PRO A 132 -5.11 -25.08 -26.94
N SER A 133 -3.83 -25.33 -27.13
CA SER A 133 -2.97 -26.03 -26.18
C SER A 133 -2.91 -25.30 -24.84
N PRO A 134 -2.54 -25.97 -23.73
CA PRO A 134 -2.39 -25.30 -22.44
C PRO A 134 -1.40 -24.12 -22.46
N VAL A 135 -0.37 -24.17 -23.31
CA VAL A 135 0.58 -23.07 -23.49
C VAL A 135 -0.10 -21.87 -24.14
N GLU A 136 -0.85 -22.11 -25.22
CA GLU A 136 -1.57 -21.08 -25.97
C GLU A 136 -2.64 -20.40 -25.11
N LYS A 137 -3.31 -21.15 -24.22
CA LYS A 137 -4.26 -20.58 -23.27
C LYS A 137 -3.61 -19.62 -22.29
N VAL A 138 -2.49 -20.00 -21.68
CA VAL A 138 -1.79 -19.11 -20.73
C VAL A 138 -1.22 -17.88 -21.44
N GLU A 139 -0.79 -18.02 -22.70
CA GLU A 139 -0.39 -16.87 -23.52
C GLU A 139 -1.56 -15.96 -23.87
N ALA A 140 -2.68 -16.53 -24.31
CA ALA A 140 -3.90 -15.78 -24.58
C ALA A 140 -4.39 -15.04 -23.34
N ASP A 141 -4.39 -15.71 -22.18
CA ASP A 141 -4.81 -15.13 -20.92
C ASP A 141 -3.99 -13.90 -20.52
N ALA A 142 -2.67 -13.98 -20.72
CA ALA A 142 -1.76 -12.88 -20.44
C ALA A 142 -1.90 -11.72 -21.44
N LEU A 143 -2.05 -12.01 -22.73
CA LEU A 143 -2.09 -10.99 -23.78
C LEU A 143 -3.44 -10.28 -23.87
N LEU A 144 -4.53 -11.00 -23.63
CA LEU A 144 -5.90 -10.50 -23.71
C LEU A 144 -6.46 -10.03 -22.35
N GLY A 145 -5.67 -10.10 -21.29
CA GLY A 145 -6.04 -9.54 -19.99
C GLY A 145 -7.10 -10.33 -19.22
N THR A 146 -7.31 -11.61 -19.53
CA THR A 146 -8.38 -12.42 -18.92
C THR A 146 -8.03 -12.92 -17.52
N VAL A 147 -6.79 -12.72 -17.05
CA VAL A 147 -6.43 -13.03 -15.66
C VAL A 147 -6.95 -11.91 -14.75
N PRO A 148 -7.90 -12.18 -13.85
CA PRO A 148 -8.44 -11.14 -13.00
C PRO A 148 -7.35 -10.59 -12.08
N PRO A 149 -7.35 -9.27 -11.79
CA PRO A 149 -6.48 -8.71 -10.77
C PRO A 149 -6.75 -9.40 -9.43
N PRO A 150 -5.71 -9.68 -8.63
CA PRO A 150 -5.87 -10.39 -7.38
C PRO A 150 -6.75 -9.55 -6.45
N PRO A 151 -7.55 -10.22 -5.62
CA PRO A 151 -8.30 -9.50 -4.62
C PRO A 151 -7.31 -8.83 -3.65
N VAL A 152 -7.31 -7.49 -3.56
CA VAL A 152 -6.51 -6.77 -2.55
C VAL A 152 -7.33 -6.57 -1.28
N THR A 153 -6.86 -7.10 -0.16
CA THR A 153 -7.48 -6.92 1.17
C THR A 153 -7.25 -5.51 1.73
N VAL A 154 -7.96 -5.14 2.79
CA VAL A 154 -7.77 -3.83 3.46
C VAL A 154 -6.35 -3.68 3.98
N SER A 155 -5.80 -4.73 4.60
CA SER A 155 -4.43 -4.75 5.11
C SER A 155 -3.40 -4.54 3.99
N ALA A 156 -3.54 -5.25 2.86
CA ALA A 156 -2.65 -5.11 1.71
C ALA A 156 -2.78 -3.73 1.05
N ALA A 157 -3.99 -3.21 0.91
CA ALA A 157 -4.22 -1.86 0.39
C ALA A 157 -3.58 -0.79 1.28
N PHE A 158 -3.55 -1.00 2.60
CA PHE A 158 -2.89 -0.08 3.53
C PHE A 158 -1.36 -0.05 3.35
N GLU A 159 -0.73 -1.20 3.07
CA GLU A 159 0.70 -1.23 2.78
C GLU A 159 1.01 -0.56 1.42
N ILE A 160 0.22 -0.80 0.37
CA ILE A 160 0.31 -0.08 -0.91
C ILE A 160 0.14 1.43 -0.71
N TYR A 161 -0.82 1.82 0.14
CA TYR A 161 -1.01 3.23 0.48
C TYR A 161 0.23 3.84 1.13
N CYS A 162 0.89 3.11 2.02
CA CYS A 162 2.09 3.58 2.70
C CYS A 162 3.34 3.60 1.81
N SER A 163 3.50 2.64 0.89
CA SER A 163 4.69 2.51 0.06
C SER A 163 4.65 3.35 -1.22
N ASP A 164 3.49 3.39 -1.87
CA ASP A 164 3.37 3.90 -3.24
C ASP A 164 2.53 5.18 -3.27
N ILE A 165 1.34 5.16 -2.65
CA ILE A 165 0.36 6.25 -2.82
C ILE A 165 0.74 7.49 -1.99
N ALA A 166 1.09 7.29 -0.73
CA ALA A 166 1.47 8.36 0.20
C ALA A 166 2.99 8.57 0.29
N ALA A 167 3.77 7.97 -0.61
CA ALA A 167 5.23 8.04 -0.59
C ALA A 167 5.73 9.49 -0.57
N SER A 168 5.10 10.35 -1.38
CA SER A 168 5.42 11.78 -1.44
C SER A 168 5.14 12.52 -0.14
N GLU A 169 4.12 12.13 0.62
CA GLU A 169 3.82 12.71 1.95
C GLU A 169 4.89 12.36 2.99
N LEU A 170 5.71 11.34 2.74
CA LEU A 170 6.73 10.86 3.66
C LEU A 170 8.12 11.44 3.36
N ILE A 171 8.31 12.09 2.21
CA ILE A 171 9.56 12.75 1.85
C ILE A 171 9.89 13.83 2.89
N GLY A 172 11.11 13.78 3.43
CA GLY A 172 11.62 14.77 4.39
C GLY A 172 11.17 14.58 5.85
N LYS A 173 10.43 13.51 6.18
CA LYS A 173 10.07 13.17 7.56
C LYS A 173 11.11 12.24 8.21
N SER A 174 11.34 12.38 9.53
CA SER A 174 12.14 11.37 10.28
C SER A 174 11.45 10.03 10.30
N GLU A 175 12.22 8.98 10.58
CA GLU A 175 11.68 7.68 10.97
C GLU A 175 10.63 7.77 12.07
N THR A 176 10.84 8.57 13.11
CA THR A 176 9.87 8.74 14.21
C THR A 176 8.57 9.36 13.73
N GLN A 177 8.65 10.38 12.88
CA GLN A 177 7.47 11.01 12.26
C GLN A 177 6.74 10.05 11.33
N ILE A 178 7.48 9.26 10.53
CA ILE A 178 6.91 8.23 9.65
C ILE A 178 6.20 7.16 10.50
N ARG A 179 6.83 6.66 11.56
CA ARG A 179 6.24 5.67 12.49
C ARG A 179 4.96 6.22 13.14
N ALA A 180 4.98 7.46 13.63
CA ALA A 180 3.81 8.10 14.23
C ALA A 180 2.67 8.32 13.22
N TRP A 181 3.01 8.75 11.99
CA TRP A 181 2.05 8.89 10.90
C TRP A 181 1.42 7.54 10.53
N LYS A 182 2.24 6.50 10.34
CA LYS A 182 1.77 5.13 10.04
C LYS A 182 0.89 4.60 11.17
N LYS A 183 1.31 4.76 12.43
CA LYS A 183 0.55 4.32 13.62
C LYS A 183 -0.86 4.93 13.65
N THR A 184 -0.97 6.22 13.35
CA THR A 184 -2.24 6.93 13.35
C THR A 184 -3.21 6.40 12.29
N LYS A 185 -2.71 6.13 11.08
CA LYS A 185 -3.53 5.58 9.99
C LYS A 185 -3.87 4.10 10.21
N ARG A 186 -2.88 3.31 10.64
CA ARG A 186 -3.00 1.87 10.91
C ARG A 186 -4.06 1.57 11.96
N ARG A 187 -4.21 2.42 12.98
CA ARG A 187 -5.23 2.23 14.03
C ARG A 187 -6.64 2.13 13.45
N GLY A 188 -7.03 3.06 12.57
CA GLY A 188 -8.37 3.04 11.96
C GLY A 188 -8.60 1.80 11.11
N VAL A 189 -7.58 1.40 10.34
CA VAL A 189 -7.57 0.17 9.53
C VAL A 189 -7.71 -1.07 10.41
N GLN A 190 -6.92 -1.18 11.48
CA GLN A 190 -6.96 -2.33 12.37
C GLN A 190 -8.33 -2.47 13.02
N TYR A 191 -8.92 -1.39 13.53
CA TYR A 191 -10.26 -1.46 14.09
C TYR A 191 -11.33 -1.82 13.06
N PHE A 192 -11.18 -1.42 11.79
CA PHE A 192 -12.10 -1.86 10.75
C PHE A 192 -11.99 -3.38 10.54
N ILE A 193 -10.76 -3.90 10.44
CA ILE A 193 -10.49 -5.34 10.32
C ILE A 193 -11.05 -6.10 11.52
N ASP A 194 -10.86 -5.60 12.74
CA ASP A 194 -11.36 -6.26 13.96
C ASP A 194 -12.90 -6.34 14.00
N VAL A 195 -13.61 -5.42 13.34
CA VAL A 195 -15.09 -5.32 13.38
C VAL A 195 -15.76 -6.02 12.21
N VAL A 196 -15.19 -5.88 11.01
CA VAL A 196 -15.79 -6.29 9.74
C VAL A 196 -15.03 -7.45 9.08
N GLY A 197 -13.76 -7.64 9.45
CA GLY A 197 -12.82 -8.56 8.83
C GLY A 197 -11.90 -7.88 7.81
N ASP A 198 -10.81 -8.56 7.45
CA ASP A 198 -9.88 -8.12 6.42
C ASP A 198 -10.44 -8.38 5.01
N ARG A 199 -11.50 -7.65 4.67
CA ARG A 199 -12.24 -7.82 3.42
C ARG A 199 -11.44 -7.37 2.21
N ASN A 200 -11.85 -7.87 1.06
CA ASN A 200 -11.41 -7.31 -0.21
C ASN A 200 -11.88 -5.86 -0.37
N MET A 201 -11.03 -4.98 -0.88
CA MET A 201 -11.35 -3.57 -1.13
C MET A 201 -12.58 -3.39 -2.04
N ARG A 202 -12.77 -4.24 -3.05
CA ARG A 202 -13.94 -4.19 -3.97
C ARG A 202 -15.23 -4.69 -3.30
N ASP A 203 -15.13 -5.57 -2.32
CA ASP A 203 -16.27 -6.16 -1.63
C ASP A 203 -16.74 -5.35 -0.43
N ILE A 204 -16.04 -4.27 -0.05
CA ILE A 204 -16.50 -3.38 1.02
C ILE A 204 -17.77 -2.66 0.58
N THR A 205 -18.84 -2.94 1.29
CA THR A 205 -20.17 -2.38 1.05
C THR A 205 -20.47 -1.19 1.96
N ARG A 206 -21.57 -0.48 1.68
CA ARG A 206 -22.10 0.55 2.58
C ARG A 206 -22.50 -0.03 3.95
N GLN A 207 -22.97 -1.27 3.99
CA GLN A 207 -23.35 -1.95 5.22
C GLN A 207 -22.13 -2.18 6.12
N ASP A 208 -21.01 -2.59 5.54
CA ASP A 208 -19.73 -2.76 6.25
C ASP A 208 -19.25 -1.44 6.88
N ALA A 209 -19.30 -0.36 6.10
CA ALA A 209 -18.97 0.98 6.61
C ALA A 209 -19.92 1.43 7.73
N GLN A 210 -21.21 1.11 7.63
CA GLN A 210 -22.21 1.41 8.66
C GLN A 210 -22.01 0.57 9.93
N GLN A 211 -21.61 -0.70 9.79
CA GLN A 211 -21.26 -1.56 10.92
C GLN A 211 -20.08 -0.99 11.71
N TYR A 212 -19.01 -0.60 11.00
CA TYR A 212 -17.86 0.06 11.61
C TYR A 212 -18.23 1.39 12.28
N TYR A 213 -19.06 2.20 11.63
CA TYR A 213 -19.58 3.44 12.21
C TYR A 213 -20.42 3.18 13.47
N ASN A 214 -21.30 2.18 13.46
CA ASN A 214 -22.14 1.83 14.62
C ASN A 214 -21.29 1.33 15.79
N TRP A 215 -20.24 0.56 15.52
CA TRP A 215 -19.27 0.15 16.54
C TRP A 215 -18.56 1.34 17.21
N TRP A 216 -18.25 2.39 16.45
CA TRP A 216 -17.78 3.66 17.00
C TRP A 216 -18.88 4.42 17.76
N LYS A 217 -20.10 4.45 17.22
CA LYS A 217 -21.28 5.08 17.84
C LYS A 217 -21.48 4.59 19.27
N ASP A 218 -21.37 3.28 19.47
CA ASP A 218 -21.53 2.65 20.79
C ASP A 218 -20.46 3.04 21.81
N ARG A 219 -19.32 3.57 21.37
CA ARG A 219 -18.22 4.02 22.23
C ARG A 219 -18.23 5.53 22.48
N VAL A 220 -18.77 6.32 21.55
CA VAL A 220 -18.86 7.78 21.70
C VAL A 220 -20.15 8.22 22.40
N VAL A 221 -21.20 7.41 22.34
CA VAL A 221 -22.44 7.66 23.09
C VAL A 221 -22.21 7.28 24.56
N PRO A 222 -22.42 8.21 25.52
CA PRO A 222 -22.28 7.91 26.94
C PRO A 222 -23.24 6.79 27.36
N LYS A 223 -22.72 5.79 28.07
CA LYS A 223 -23.49 4.68 28.64
C LYS A 223 -23.18 4.57 30.13
N PRO A 224 -24.13 4.13 30.98
CA PRO A 224 -23.87 3.93 32.41
C PRO A 224 -22.66 3.01 32.62
N GLY A 225 -21.69 3.45 33.43
CA GLY A 225 -20.49 2.65 33.77
C GLY A 225 -19.37 2.62 32.71
N ARG A 226 -19.46 3.40 31.62
CA ARG A 226 -18.36 3.57 30.66
C ARG A 226 -18.15 5.02 30.28
N GLU A 227 -16.91 5.48 30.34
CA GLU A 227 -16.53 6.77 29.77
C GLU A 227 -16.70 6.77 28.24
N ALA A 228 -17.32 7.83 27.74
CA ALA A 228 -17.49 8.04 26.31
C ALA A 228 -16.15 8.43 25.66
N LEU A 229 -15.80 7.76 24.57
CA LEU A 229 -14.65 8.15 23.76
C LEU A 229 -14.93 9.43 22.96
N SER A 230 -13.86 10.14 22.61
CA SER A 230 -13.93 11.37 21.81
C SER A 230 -14.48 11.13 20.40
N THR A 231 -15.44 11.95 19.97
CA THR A 231 -15.94 11.97 18.59
C THR A 231 -14.83 12.30 17.59
N LYS A 232 -13.85 13.11 17.99
CA LYS A 232 -12.68 13.45 17.16
C LYS A 232 -11.84 12.22 16.83
N THR A 233 -11.66 11.31 17.79
CA THR A 233 -10.95 10.04 17.57
C THR A 233 -11.72 9.15 16.60
N ALA A 234 -13.03 9.00 16.80
CA ALA A 234 -13.88 8.22 15.92
C ALA A 234 -13.89 8.77 14.48
N ASN A 235 -14.05 10.09 14.32
CA ASN A 235 -13.99 10.78 13.03
C ASN A 235 -12.62 10.61 12.36
N ARG A 236 -11.53 10.61 13.11
CA ARG A 236 -10.19 10.35 12.58
C ARG A 236 -10.07 8.96 11.98
N ASP A 237 -10.60 7.95 12.67
CA ASP A 237 -10.46 6.56 12.25
C ASP A 237 -11.39 6.22 11.07
N VAL A 238 -12.65 6.67 11.10
CA VAL A 238 -13.58 6.60 9.95
C VAL A 238 -13.04 7.39 8.75
N GLY A 239 -12.44 8.56 9.00
CA GLY A 239 -11.80 9.38 7.97
C GLY A 239 -10.59 8.70 7.34
N ASN A 240 -9.79 7.97 8.13
CA ASN A 240 -8.65 7.21 7.62
C ASN A 240 -9.10 6.08 6.69
N MET A 241 -10.18 5.36 7.04
CA MET A 241 -10.76 4.35 6.16
C MET A 241 -11.31 4.95 4.87
N ARG A 242 -12.00 6.09 4.96
CA ARG A 242 -12.48 6.83 3.78
C ARG A 242 -11.32 7.21 2.87
N LEU A 243 -10.25 7.78 3.43
CA LEU A 243 -9.07 8.19 2.67
C LEU A 243 -8.40 6.98 1.99
N LEU A 244 -8.16 5.89 2.74
CA LEU A 244 -7.55 4.68 2.20
C LEU A 244 -8.34 4.14 1.01
N TYR A 245 -9.66 4.03 1.14
CA TYR A 245 -10.54 3.54 0.08
C TYR A 245 -10.45 4.41 -1.18
N SER A 246 -10.65 5.72 -1.04
CA SER A 246 -10.59 6.63 -2.19
C SER A 246 -9.21 6.67 -2.83
N ALA A 247 -8.14 6.71 -2.03
CA ALA A 247 -6.78 6.79 -2.54
C ALA A 247 -6.37 5.50 -3.28
N TYR A 248 -6.75 4.33 -2.76
CA TYR A 248 -6.49 3.05 -3.41
C TYR A 248 -7.21 2.92 -4.76
N PHE A 249 -8.52 3.21 -4.81
CA PHE A 249 -9.27 3.11 -6.07
C PHE A 249 -8.82 4.13 -7.12
N LYS A 250 -8.50 5.35 -6.69
CA LYS A 250 -7.84 6.34 -7.55
C LYS A 250 -6.51 5.83 -8.12
N TYR A 251 -5.68 5.23 -7.29
CA TYR A 251 -4.37 4.71 -7.71
C TYR A 251 -4.48 3.61 -8.78
N ILE A 252 -5.53 2.79 -8.73
CA ILE A 252 -5.77 1.73 -9.74
C ILE A 252 -6.68 2.18 -10.90
N GLY A 253 -7.00 3.48 -11.01
CA GLY A 253 -7.76 4.06 -12.13
C GLY A 253 -9.29 4.06 -11.99
N GLU A 254 -9.86 3.59 -10.88
CA GLU A 254 -11.31 3.61 -10.62
C GLU A 254 -11.72 4.87 -9.83
N GLU A 255 -11.54 6.07 -10.40
CA GLU A 255 -11.77 7.33 -9.66
C GLU A 255 -13.24 7.58 -9.27
N ASP A 256 -14.18 7.16 -10.11
CA ASP A 256 -15.62 7.46 -9.95
C ASP A 256 -16.36 6.52 -8.98
N ARG A 257 -15.63 5.58 -8.35
CA ARG A 257 -16.24 4.57 -7.47
C ARG A 257 -16.85 5.22 -6.21
N PRO A 258 -18.15 4.98 -5.91
CA PRO A 258 -18.76 5.54 -4.71
C PRO A 258 -18.12 5.00 -3.43
N ASN A 259 -17.49 5.89 -2.64
CA ASN A 259 -16.86 5.49 -1.38
C ASN A 259 -17.92 5.05 -0.34
N PRO A 260 -17.82 3.82 0.23
CA PRO A 260 -18.76 3.31 1.24
C PRO A 260 -18.80 4.14 2.53
N PHE A 261 -17.70 4.82 2.88
CA PHE A 261 -17.57 5.63 4.09
C PHE A 261 -18.00 7.10 3.91
N ARG A 262 -18.49 7.49 2.72
CA ARG A 262 -18.94 8.88 2.44
C ARG A 262 -20.03 9.32 3.41
N ASN A 263 -20.00 10.58 3.86
CA ASN A 263 -21.04 11.16 4.73
C ASN A 263 -21.27 10.41 6.07
N LEU A 264 -20.30 9.60 6.53
CA LEU A 264 -20.30 9.01 7.88
C LEU A 264 -19.41 9.85 8.78
N ALA A 265 -20.01 10.64 9.67
CA ALA A 265 -19.27 11.45 10.63
C ALA A 265 -20.09 11.66 11.89
N PHE A 266 -19.41 11.76 13.02
CA PHE A 266 -19.99 12.17 14.28
C PHE A 266 -19.94 13.70 14.36
N LYS A 267 -21.03 14.32 14.85
CA LYS A 267 -20.99 15.75 15.15
C LYS A 267 -20.01 15.96 16.30
N ASP A 268 -19.06 16.86 16.11
CA ASP A 268 -18.16 17.23 17.18
C ASP A 268 -18.98 17.86 18.32
N ARG A 269 -18.73 17.38 19.54
CA ARG A 269 -19.10 18.16 20.72
C ARG A 269 -18.32 19.47 20.64
N GLN A 270 -18.95 20.60 20.99
CA GLN A 270 -18.23 21.87 21.09
C GLN A 270 -16.93 21.62 21.85
N SER A 271 -15.81 22.07 21.28
CA SER A 271 -14.53 22.03 21.98
C SER A 271 -14.75 22.69 23.32
N THR A 272 -14.54 21.96 24.40
CA THR A 272 -14.45 22.59 25.70
C THR A 272 -13.27 23.53 25.59
N ASP A 273 -13.52 24.83 25.75
CA ASP A 273 -12.45 25.79 25.84
C ASP A 273 -11.60 25.37 27.04
N VAL A 274 -10.29 25.22 26.83
CA VAL A 274 -9.38 24.84 27.91
C VAL A 274 -8.99 26.17 28.56
N PRO A 275 -9.51 26.48 29.76
CA PRO A 275 -9.25 27.78 30.35
C PRO A 275 -7.74 27.94 30.60
N PRO A 276 -7.20 29.16 30.43
CA PRO A 276 -5.83 29.43 30.82
C PRO A 276 -5.66 29.22 32.34
N PHE A 277 -4.45 28.88 32.75
CA PHE A 277 -4.12 28.85 34.17
C PHE A 277 -4.17 30.26 34.75
N GLU A 278 -4.71 30.41 35.96
CA GLU A 278 -4.71 31.70 36.65
C GLU A 278 -3.29 32.13 37.03
N ASP A 279 -2.98 33.42 36.88
CA ASP A 279 -1.67 34.00 37.19
C ASP A 279 -1.17 33.63 38.60
N VAL A 280 -2.07 33.67 39.59
CA VAL A 280 -1.76 33.34 40.99
C VAL A 280 -1.38 31.86 41.12
N TRP A 281 -2.06 30.97 40.40
CA TRP A 281 -1.74 29.55 40.40
C TRP A 281 -0.39 29.29 39.75
N VAL A 282 -0.10 29.90 38.59
CA VAL A 282 1.19 29.77 37.91
C VAL A 282 2.32 30.25 38.81
N ARG A 283 2.17 31.42 39.45
CA ARG A 283 3.18 31.98 40.37
C ARG A 283 3.42 31.10 41.60
N SER A 284 2.36 30.53 42.17
CA SER A 284 2.44 29.76 43.43
C SER A 284 2.78 28.28 43.26
N ARG A 285 2.54 27.69 42.08
CA ARG A 285 2.75 26.24 41.83
C ARG A 285 3.86 25.95 40.83
N ILE A 286 4.00 26.77 39.79
CA ILE A 286 4.96 26.54 38.71
C ILE A 286 6.24 27.36 38.91
N LEU A 287 6.10 28.64 39.27
CA LEU A 287 7.23 29.57 39.46
C LEU A 287 7.71 29.66 40.92
N ALA A 288 7.17 28.84 41.83
CA ALA A 288 7.58 28.86 43.23
C ALA A 288 9.03 28.37 43.38
N PRO A 289 9.82 28.94 44.33
CA PRO A 289 11.18 28.52 44.57
C PRO A 289 11.28 27.00 44.80
N GLY A 290 12.13 26.32 44.03
CA GLY A 290 12.33 24.87 44.12
C GLY A 290 11.28 23.99 43.45
N ALA A 291 10.20 24.55 42.88
CA ALA A 291 9.12 23.78 42.25
C ALA A 291 9.60 22.90 41.08
N LEU A 292 10.66 23.33 40.39
CA LEU A 292 11.23 22.64 39.23
C LEU A 292 12.55 21.92 39.55
N SER A 293 12.93 21.81 40.83
CA SER A 293 14.25 21.27 41.25
C SER A 293 14.51 19.81 40.83
N GLY A 294 13.46 19.04 40.52
CA GLY A 294 13.57 17.67 40.02
C GLY A 294 13.78 17.55 38.50
N LEU A 295 13.76 18.67 37.77
CA LEU A 295 13.99 18.66 36.32
C LEU A 295 15.48 18.59 35.99
N ILE A 296 15.81 17.83 34.96
CA ILE A 296 17.19 17.63 34.48
C ILE A 296 17.39 18.26 33.10
N GLY A 297 18.64 18.59 32.76
CA GLY A 297 19.02 18.96 31.40
C GLY A 297 18.42 20.25 30.86
N GLY A 298 18.12 21.24 31.73
CA GLY A 298 17.60 22.55 31.31
C GLY A 298 16.11 22.57 30.95
N ALA A 299 15.34 21.55 31.34
CA ALA A 299 13.89 21.49 31.07
C ALA A 299 13.09 22.59 31.79
N ASP A 300 13.62 23.15 32.87
CA ASP A 300 13.13 24.36 33.54
C ASP A 300 13.19 25.59 32.62
N LEU A 301 14.30 25.78 31.89
CA LEU A 301 14.46 26.87 30.92
C LEU A 301 13.48 26.77 29.75
N ILE A 302 13.15 25.55 29.32
CA ILE A 302 12.12 25.33 28.29
C ILE A 302 10.76 25.83 28.79
N LEU A 303 10.41 25.54 30.05
CA LEU A 303 9.15 25.98 30.64
C LEU A 303 9.08 27.50 30.78
N TYR A 304 10.16 28.14 31.26
CA TYR A 304 10.20 29.60 31.37
C TYR A 304 10.10 30.27 30.00
N THR A 305 10.80 29.75 29.00
CA THR A 305 10.71 30.28 27.63
C THR A 305 9.30 30.12 27.07
N LEU A 306 8.61 29.00 27.35
CA LEU A 306 7.23 28.78 26.94
C LEU A 306 6.28 29.81 27.54
N ILE A 307 6.45 30.15 28.82
CA ILE A 307 5.62 31.14 29.51
C ILE A 307 5.81 32.54 28.89
N GLU A 308 7.05 32.94 28.60
CA GLU A 308 7.36 34.29 28.10
C GLU A 308 7.09 34.47 26.60
N THR A 309 7.23 33.40 25.80
CA THR A 309 7.17 33.50 24.31
C THR A 309 5.92 32.88 23.69
N GLY A 310 5.26 31.95 24.38
CA GLY A 310 4.18 31.13 23.81
C GLY A 310 4.63 30.13 22.74
N CYS A 311 5.94 29.97 22.52
CA CYS A 311 6.48 28.97 21.60
C CYS A 311 6.15 27.54 22.07
N ARG A 312 6.04 26.60 21.12
CA ARG A 312 5.79 25.19 21.49
C ARG A 312 7.01 24.58 22.17
N PRO A 313 6.85 23.65 23.13
CA PRO A 313 7.98 23.00 23.78
C PRO A 313 9.00 22.39 22.81
N GLY A 314 8.51 21.79 21.72
CA GLY A 314 9.36 21.19 20.68
C GLY A 314 10.09 22.22 19.81
N GLU A 315 9.58 23.45 19.69
CA GLU A 315 10.29 24.54 19.00
C GLU A 315 11.46 25.01 19.87
N ILE A 316 11.22 25.20 21.18
CA ILE A 316 12.23 25.65 22.14
C ILE A 316 13.34 24.60 22.34
N ALA A 317 12.97 23.33 22.49
CA ALA A 317 13.93 22.24 22.73
C ALA A 317 14.89 21.98 21.56
N ASN A 318 14.58 22.49 20.36
CA ASN A 318 15.41 22.36 19.16
C ASN A 318 16.12 23.66 18.77
N LEU A 319 16.07 24.71 19.60
CA LEU A 319 16.77 25.97 19.34
C LEU A 319 18.29 25.75 19.36
N LEU A 320 18.97 26.30 18.36
CA LEU A 320 20.42 26.47 18.34
C LEU A 320 20.78 27.90 18.74
N GLU A 321 22.03 28.13 19.14
CA GLU A 321 22.52 29.47 19.48
C GLU A 321 22.31 30.47 18.33
N GLU A 322 22.46 30.02 17.09
CA GLU A 322 22.26 30.82 15.87
C GLU A 322 20.80 31.25 15.65
N ASP A 323 19.83 30.57 16.28
CA ASP A 323 18.40 30.90 16.20
C ASP A 323 17.98 31.97 17.24
N ILE A 324 18.86 32.35 18.17
CA ILE A 324 18.54 33.28 19.26
C ILE A 324 19.08 34.67 18.95
N HIS A 325 18.21 35.59 18.54
CA HIS A 325 18.61 36.92 18.10
C HIS A 325 18.40 37.98 19.18
N LEU A 326 19.27 38.00 20.19
CA LEU A 326 19.19 38.94 21.32
C LEU A 326 19.53 40.39 20.96
N LYS A 327 20.26 40.61 19.85
CA LYS A 327 20.72 41.94 19.42
C LYS A 327 19.74 42.66 18.48
N ALA A 328 18.62 42.02 18.13
CA ALA A 328 17.57 42.65 17.35
C ALA A 328 16.82 43.71 18.18
N ASN A 329 16.15 44.64 17.52
CA ASN A 329 15.39 45.72 18.19
C ASN A 329 14.28 45.16 19.10
N VAL A 330 13.75 43.99 18.75
CA VAL A 330 12.96 43.12 19.63
C VAL A 330 13.62 41.75 19.57
N PRO A 331 14.13 41.19 20.68
CA PRO A 331 14.68 39.85 20.71
C PRO A 331 13.68 38.82 20.22
N TYR A 332 14.11 37.90 19.36
CA TYR A 332 13.24 36.87 18.81
C TYR A 332 13.96 35.55 18.64
N CYS A 333 13.19 34.47 18.66
CA CYS A 333 13.55 33.16 18.14
C CYS A 333 12.57 32.80 17.01
N PRO A 334 13.03 32.39 15.82
CA PRO A 334 12.15 32.06 14.72
C PRO A 334 11.34 30.79 15.06
N SER A 335 10.01 30.88 14.98
CA SER A 335 9.10 29.75 15.18
C SER A 335 9.24 28.66 14.10
N SER A 336 9.83 29.02 12.96
CA SER A 336 10.27 28.09 11.93
C SER A 336 11.67 27.58 12.28
N GLY A 337 11.77 26.76 13.32
CA GLY A 337 12.87 25.82 13.37
C GLY A 337 12.85 25.07 12.04
N ILE A 338 13.86 25.29 11.19
CA ILE A 338 14.19 24.32 10.15
C ILE A 338 14.22 23.00 10.91
N LEU A 339 13.38 22.03 10.53
CA LEU A 339 13.45 20.67 11.06
C LEU A 339 14.82 20.08 10.68
N ARG A 340 15.90 20.55 11.30
CA ARG A 340 17.27 20.06 11.15
C ARG A 340 17.34 18.80 11.99
N GLN A 341 16.76 17.71 11.49
CA GLN A 341 17.06 16.39 11.99
C GLN A 341 18.52 16.10 11.62
N LYS A 342 19.44 16.36 12.55
CA LYS A 342 20.77 15.77 12.48
C LYS A 342 20.58 14.26 12.57
N ALA A 343 20.94 13.58 11.50
CA ALA A 343 21.28 12.16 11.55
C ALA A 343 22.40 11.99 12.57
N ALA A 344 22.16 11.14 13.57
CA ALA A 344 23.19 10.53 14.38
C ALA A 344 23.15 9.03 14.11
#